data_AF-A8UGC9-F1
#
_entry.id   AF-A8UGC9-F1
#
_cell.length_a   1.000
_cell.length_b   1.000
_cell.length_c   1.000
_cell.angle_alpha   90.00
_cell.angle_beta   90.00
_cell.angle_gamma   90.00
#
_symmetry.space_group_name_H-M   'P 1'
#
loop_
_entity.id
_entity.type
_entity.pdbx_description
1 polymer ?
#
loop_
_entity_poly.entity_id
_entity_poly.type
_entity_poly.pdbx_seq_one_letter_code
_entity_poly.pdbx_strand_id
1 'polypeptide(L)'
;MITETPTDFFIERRYKDYSIKYYNLREIGQGSPEIGNLSINGRNVLQKYFFGGPPLFYENYMLAPLFVSKLCKTGFILCKINLETLEMDFISNLLKLIFLKEIDIIRKKVKFYESVEQNELREVTW
;
A
#
# COMPACT_ATOMS: atom_id res chain seq x y z
N MET A 1 20.12 7.45 -5.09
CA MET A 1 18.97 6.56 -4.81
C MET A 1 17.73 7.41 -4.96
N ILE A 2 16.78 7.01 -5.80
CA ILE A 2 15.47 7.66 -5.88
C ILE A 2 14.66 7.10 -4.71
N THR A 3 14.22 7.97 -3.81
CA THR A 3 13.38 7.58 -2.67
C THR A 3 11.93 7.74 -3.08
N GLU A 4 11.18 6.65 -3.05
CA GLU A 4 9.75 6.66 -3.36
C GLU A 4 8.95 7.25 -2.21
N THR A 5 7.83 7.85 -2.56
CA THR A 5 6.93 8.55 -1.63
C THR A 5 5.49 8.16 -1.94
N PRO A 6 4.54 8.43 -1.04
CA PRO A 6 3.12 8.23 -1.33
C PRO A 6 2.60 9.01 -2.55
N THR A 7 3.29 10.07 -2.96
CA THR A 7 2.96 10.93 -4.11
C THR A 7 3.70 10.56 -5.39
N ASP A 8 4.74 9.73 -5.31
CA ASP A 8 5.54 9.32 -6.47
C ASP A 8 6.27 8.01 -6.15
N PHE A 9 5.87 6.92 -6.80
CA PHE A 9 6.43 5.59 -6.60
C PHE A 9 6.43 4.79 -7.90
N PHE A 10 7.25 3.73 -7.96
CA PHE A 10 7.34 2.87 -9.14
C PHE A 10 6.03 2.11 -9.38
N ILE A 11 5.41 2.37 -10.53
CA ILE A 11 4.16 1.75 -10.96
C ILE A 11 4.33 0.27 -11.35
N GLU A 12 5.54 -0.16 -11.71
CA GLU A 12 5.84 -1.54 -12.08
C GLU A 12 7.03 -2.05 -11.27
N ARG A 13 6.90 -3.26 -10.71
CA ARG A 13 7.94 -3.92 -9.93
C ARG A 13 7.95 -5.41 -10.16
N ARG A 14 9.14 -6.00 -10.04
CA ARG A 14 9.30 -7.45 -9.89
C ARG A 14 9.72 -7.77 -8.47
N TYR A 15 9.07 -8.77 -7.89
CA TYR A 15 9.44 -9.31 -6.59
C TYR A 15 9.36 -10.83 -6.67
N LYS A 16 10.50 -11.51 -6.58
CA LYS A 16 10.63 -12.93 -6.93
C LYS A 16 10.04 -13.17 -8.34
N ASP A 17 9.13 -14.14 -8.46
CA ASP A 17 8.44 -14.50 -9.70
C ASP A 17 7.16 -13.68 -9.95
N TYR A 18 6.86 -12.69 -9.10
CA TYR A 18 5.69 -11.85 -9.22
C TYR A 18 6.00 -10.54 -9.95
N SER A 19 5.15 -10.20 -10.91
CA SER A 19 5.09 -8.91 -11.59
C SER A 19 3.94 -8.10 -10.99
N ILE A 20 4.26 -7.02 -10.29
CA ILE A 20 3.30 -6.13 -9.65
C ILE A 20 3.18 -4.87 -10.50
N LYS A 21 1.94 -4.50 -10.83
CA LYS A 21 1.66 -3.30 -11.63
C LYS A 21 0.48 -2.51 -11.06
N TYR A 22 0.75 -1.26 -10.75
CA TYR A 22 -0.25 -0.22 -10.54
C TYR A 22 -0.66 0.36 -11.91
N TYR A 23 -1.95 0.62 -12.07
CA TYR A 23 -2.50 1.21 -13.30
C TYR A 23 -3.71 2.10 -12.98
N ASN A 24 -4.13 2.93 -13.93
CA ASN A 24 -5.14 3.97 -13.71
C ASN A 24 -4.84 4.86 -12.50
N LEU A 25 -3.56 5.27 -12.37
CA LEU A 25 -3.14 6.12 -11.26
C LEU A 25 -3.81 7.49 -11.34
N ARG A 26 -4.14 8.03 -10.17
CA ARG A 26 -4.57 9.41 -9.98
C ARG A 26 -4.15 9.87 -8.58
N GLU A 27 -3.90 11.15 -8.44
CA GLU A 27 -3.83 11.75 -7.11
C GLU A 27 -5.24 11.81 -6.50
N ILE A 28 -5.34 11.62 -5.18
CA ILE A 28 -6.59 11.85 -4.44
C ILE A 28 -7.03 13.32 -4.54
N GLY A 29 -6.05 14.22 -4.58
CA GLY A 29 -6.15 15.66 -4.74
C GLY A 29 -4.74 16.21 -4.97
N GLN A 30 -4.62 17.47 -5.39
CA GLN A 30 -3.33 18.05 -5.79
C GLN A 30 -2.26 17.89 -4.69
N GLY A 31 -1.15 17.21 -5.02
CA GLY A 31 -0.04 16.95 -4.09
C GLY A 31 -0.36 15.95 -2.98
N SER A 32 -1.49 15.26 -3.07
CA SER A 32 -1.87 14.16 -2.17
C SER A 32 -1.40 12.82 -2.74
N PRO A 33 -1.40 11.72 -1.94
CA PRO A 33 -0.94 10.43 -2.42
C PRO A 33 -1.60 9.97 -3.72
N GLU A 34 -0.81 9.30 -4.55
CA GLU A 34 -1.31 8.62 -5.74
C GLU A 34 -1.98 7.31 -5.35
N ILE A 35 -3.08 7.01 -6.02
CA ILE A 35 -3.82 5.76 -5.89
C ILE A 35 -4.12 5.18 -7.26
N GLY A 36 -4.06 3.86 -7.40
CA GLY A 36 -4.34 3.16 -8.65
C GLY A 36 -4.93 1.78 -8.41
N ASN A 37 -5.45 1.17 -9.46
CA ASN A 37 -5.77 -0.25 -9.41
C ASN A 37 -4.47 -1.06 -9.38
N LEU A 38 -4.55 -2.29 -8.86
CA LEU A 38 -3.39 -3.16 -8.69
C LEU A 38 -3.59 -4.48 -9.44
N SER A 39 -2.54 -4.96 -10.10
CA SER A 39 -2.49 -6.29 -10.71
C SER A 39 -1.22 -7.03 -10.30
N ILE A 40 -1.33 -8.35 -10.17
CA ILE A 40 -0.24 -9.26 -9.85
C ILE A 40 -0.24 -10.37 -10.89
N ASN A 41 0.86 -10.49 -11.64
CA ASN A 41 0.98 -11.39 -12.80
C ASN A 41 -0.16 -11.20 -13.82
N GLY A 42 -0.55 -9.93 -14.06
CA GLY A 42 -1.63 -9.57 -14.97
C GLY A 42 -3.05 -9.84 -14.44
N ARG A 43 -3.19 -10.46 -13.25
CA ARG A 43 -4.47 -10.69 -12.59
C ARG A 43 -4.81 -9.49 -11.70
N ASN A 44 -6.01 -8.95 -11.86
CA ASN A 44 -6.45 -7.79 -11.09
C ASN A 44 -6.72 -8.15 -9.63
N VAL A 45 -6.13 -7.39 -8.71
CA VAL A 45 -6.47 -7.41 -7.29
C VAL A 45 -7.76 -6.61 -7.13
N LEU A 46 -8.91 -7.28 -7.24
CA LEU A 46 -10.26 -6.76 -7.03
C LEU A 46 -10.50 -5.35 -7.62
N GLN A 47 -10.99 -5.29 -8.87
CA GLN A 47 -11.13 -4.08 -9.69
C GLN A 47 -11.83 -2.86 -9.04
N LYS A 48 -12.62 -3.06 -7.98
CA LYS A 48 -13.31 -1.98 -7.26
C LYS A 48 -12.41 -1.19 -6.30
N TYR A 49 -11.19 -1.67 -6.04
CA TYR A 49 -10.30 -1.09 -5.06
C TYR A 49 -9.16 -0.29 -5.70
N PHE A 50 -8.74 0.74 -4.98
CA PHE A 50 -7.59 1.57 -5.32
C PHE A 50 -6.56 1.47 -4.21
N PHE A 51 -5.30 1.31 -4.57
CA PHE A 51 -4.18 1.14 -3.66
C PHE A 51 -3.18 2.28 -3.84
N GLY A 52 -2.64 2.76 -2.73
CA GLY A 52 -1.49 3.66 -2.71
C GLY A 52 -0.17 2.90 -2.69
N GLY A 53 0.93 3.65 -2.65
CA GLY A 53 2.29 3.13 -2.57
C GLY A 53 3.21 4.00 -1.70
N PRO A 54 4.52 3.70 -1.68
CA PRO A 54 5.11 2.46 -2.17
C PRO A 54 4.71 1.25 -1.28
N PRO A 55 4.58 0.04 -1.83
CA PRO A 55 4.31 -1.15 -1.04
C PRO A 55 5.57 -1.73 -0.39
N LEU A 56 5.38 -2.60 0.60
CA LEU A 56 6.45 -3.45 1.13
C LEU A 56 6.16 -4.92 0.86
N PHE A 57 7.21 -5.71 0.72
CA PHE A 57 7.11 -7.13 0.40
C PHE A 57 7.80 -7.98 1.46
N TYR A 58 7.22 -9.13 1.76
CA TYR A 58 7.86 -10.17 2.56
C TYR A 58 7.28 -11.52 2.18
N GLU A 59 8.12 -12.56 2.10
CA GLU A 59 7.68 -13.90 1.71
C GLU A 59 6.82 -13.89 0.43
N ASN A 60 5.56 -14.31 0.49
CA ASN A 60 4.58 -14.30 -0.60
C ASN A 60 3.48 -13.25 -0.38
N TYR A 61 3.78 -12.20 0.39
CA TYR A 61 2.85 -11.15 0.74
C TYR A 61 3.34 -9.77 0.29
N MET A 62 2.36 -8.93 -0.02
CA MET A 62 2.53 -7.51 -0.27
C MET A 62 1.70 -6.74 0.75
N LEU A 63 2.32 -5.76 1.41
CA LEU A 63 1.64 -4.77 2.23
C LEU A 63 1.43 -3.51 1.40
N ALA A 64 0.19 -3.07 1.29
CA ALA A 64 -0.18 -1.90 0.50
C ALA A 64 -1.27 -1.07 1.20
N PRO A 65 -1.21 0.27 1.14
CA PRO A 65 -2.30 1.14 1.54
C PRO A 65 -3.51 0.93 0.62
N LEU A 66 -4.65 0.46 1.15
CA LEU A 66 -5.92 0.45 0.44
C LEU A 66 -6.67 1.75 0.68
N PHE A 67 -7.01 2.46 -0.39
CA PHE A 67 -7.82 3.67 -0.31
C PHE A 67 -9.29 3.34 -0.04
N VAL A 68 -9.87 4.01 0.95
CA VAL A 68 -11.29 3.88 1.33
C VAL A 68 -11.92 5.27 1.36
N SER A 69 -13.05 5.41 0.66
CA SER A 69 -13.89 6.60 0.68
C SER A 69 -15.35 6.19 0.85
N LYS A 70 -15.96 6.54 1.99
CA LYS A 70 -17.38 6.29 2.29
C LYS A 70 -17.96 7.39 3.18
N LEU A 71 -19.16 7.89 2.85
CA LEU A 71 -20.04 8.69 3.72
C LEU A 71 -19.29 9.68 4.65
N CYS A 72 -18.48 10.57 4.05
CA CYS A 72 -17.68 11.61 4.71
C CYS A 72 -16.37 11.18 5.39
N LYS A 73 -15.95 9.91 5.28
CA LYS A 73 -14.63 9.44 5.73
C LYS A 73 -13.79 8.97 4.54
N THR A 74 -12.62 9.55 4.41
CA THR A 74 -11.62 9.22 3.39
C THR A 74 -10.30 8.93 4.08
N GLY A 75 -9.60 7.89 3.61
CA GLY A 75 -8.29 7.54 4.14
C GLY A 75 -7.81 6.22 3.58
N PHE A 76 -6.90 5.59 4.32
CA PHE A 76 -6.27 4.34 3.96
C PHE A 76 -6.42 3.30 5.07
N ILE A 77 -6.54 2.05 4.65
CA ILE A 77 -6.40 0.88 5.52
C ILE A 77 -5.17 0.12 5.05
N LEU A 78 -4.31 -0.31 5.96
CA LEU A 78 -3.20 -1.18 5.59
C LEU A 78 -3.73 -2.56 5.26
N CYS A 79 -3.45 -3.03 4.04
CA CYS A 79 -3.83 -4.35 3.58
C CYS A 79 -2.61 -5.24 3.40
N LYS A 80 -2.75 -6.50 3.80
CA LYS A 80 -1.84 -7.59 3.46
C LYS A 80 -2.47 -8.42 2.35
N ILE A 81 -1.79 -8.55 1.22
CA ILE A 81 -2.27 -9.22 0.01
C ILE A 81 -1.39 -10.43 -0.24
N ASN A 82 -1.99 -11.61 -0.37
CA ASN A 82 -1.29 -12.81 -0.81
C ASN A 82 -1.01 -12.71 -2.32
N LEU A 83 0.26 -12.78 -2.72
CA LEU A 83 0.67 -12.61 -4.11
C LEU A 83 0.20 -13.75 -5.05
N GLU A 84 -0.05 -14.93 -4.49
CA GLU A 84 -0.48 -16.11 -5.22
C GLU A 84 -2.01 -16.17 -5.35
N THR A 85 -2.73 -16.04 -4.23
CA THR A 85 -4.20 -16.19 -4.15
C THR A 85 -4.96 -14.89 -4.39
N LEU A 86 -4.29 -13.73 -4.25
CA LEU A 86 -4.89 -12.39 -4.26
C LEU A 86 -5.86 -12.11 -3.10
N GLU A 87 -5.90 -12.99 -2.10
CA GLU A 87 -6.66 -12.78 -0.86
C GLU A 87 -6.07 -11.62 -0.06
N MET A 88 -6.93 -10.91 0.67
CA MET A 88 -6.55 -9.70 1.39
C MET A 88 -7.04 -9.73 2.83
N ASP A 89 -6.14 -9.36 3.74
CA ASP A 89 -6.43 -9.09 5.14
C ASP A 89 -6.28 -7.59 5.43
N PHE A 90 -7.24 -7.01 6.17
CA PHE A 90 -7.15 -5.64 6.69
C PHE A 90 -6.43 -5.66 8.03
N ILE A 91 -5.25 -5.04 8.12
CA ILE A 91 -4.39 -5.11 9.30
C ILE A 91 -4.34 -3.79 10.10
N SER A 92 -5.05 -2.74 9.68
CA SER A 92 -5.18 -1.50 10.44
C SER A 92 -6.61 -0.96 10.46
N ASN A 93 -6.86 0.01 11.33
CA ASN A 93 -8.02 0.91 11.22
C ASN A 93 -7.85 1.89 10.05
N LEU A 94 -8.87 2.73 9.81
CA LEU A 94 -8.79 3.83 8.84
C LEU A 94 -7.81 4.91 9.33
N LEU A 95 -6.81 5.21 8.51
CA LEU A 95 -5.75 6.19 8.75
C LEU A 95 -5.79 7.28 7.68
N LYS A 96 -5.22 8.45 7.96
CA LYS A 96 -5.21 9.56 6.97
C LYS A 96 -4.27 9.28 5.80
N LEU A 97 -3.12 8.68 6.10
CA LEU A 97 -2.06 8.36 5.16
C LEU A 97 -1.29 7.16 5.72
N ILE A 98 -0.68 6.36 4.83
CA ILE A 98 0.21 5.28 5.22
C ILE A 98 1.46 5.35 4.35
N PHE A 99 2.54 5.88 4.92
CA PHE A 99 3.87 5.85 4.32
C PHE A 99 4.66 4.69 4.93
N LEU A 100 4.65 3.55 4.26
CA LEU A 100 5.33 2.35 4.72
C LEU A 100 6.85 2.58 4.82
N LYS A 101 7.43 2.17 5.96
CA LYS A 101 8.87 2.28 6.24
C LYS A 101 9.56 0.93 6.24
N GLU A 102 9.11 0.01 7.10
CA GLU A 102 9.78 -1.28 7.29
C GLU A 102 8.84 -2.37 7.83
N ILE A 103 9.26 -3.61 7.63
CA ILE A 103 8.61 -4.83 8.14
C ILE A 103 9.57 -5.50 9.13
N ASP A 104 9.14 -5.67 10.38
CA ASP A 104 9.80 -6.53 11.36
C ASP A 104 9.07 -7.89 11.34
N ILE A 105 9.63 -8.84 10.60
CA ILE A 105 9.03 -10.17 10.40
C ILE A 105 9.01 -10.97 11.71
N ILE A 106 10.06 -10.84 12.54
CA ILE A 106 10.19 -11.60 13.80
C ILE A 106 9.10 -11.18 14.77
N ARG A 107 8.84 -9.88 14.87
CA ARG A 107 7.79 -9.34 15.75
C ARG A 107 6.43 -9.20 15.08
N LYS A 108 6.34 -9.52 13.79
CA LYS A 108 5.16 -9.31 12.92
C LYS A 108 4.62 -7.88 13.02
N LYS A 109 5.51 -6.89 12.87
CA LYS A 109 5.19 -5.46 13.01
C LYS A 109 5.50 -4.67 11.75
N VAL A 110 4.59 -3.78 11.35
CA VAL A 110 4.81 -2.86 10.23
C VAL A 110 5.04 -1.52 10.84
N LYS A 111 6.11 -0.83 10.41
CA LYS A 111 6.30 0.56 10.77
C LYS A 111 5.99 1.46 9.59
N PHE A 112 5.28 2.54 9.86
CA PHE A 112 4.83 3.49 8.86
C PHE A 112 4.66 4.89 9.45
N TYR A 113 4.52 5.89 8.59
CA TYR A 113 4.17 7.26 8.99
C TYR A 113 2.77 7.60 8.51
N GLU A 114 2.08 8.48 9.24
CA GLU A 114 0.76 9.03 8.86
C GLU A 114 0.85 10.43 8.22
N SER A 115 2.07 10.87 7.86
CA SER A 115 2.30 12.13 7.13
C SER A 115 3.48 11.98 6.18
N VAL A 116 3.51 12.79 5.11
CA VAL A 116 4.59 12.78 4.11
C VAL A 116 5.91 13.28 4.70
N GLU A 117 5.84 14.17 5.70
CA GLU A 117 6.98 14.72 6.44
C GLU A 117 7.61 13.71 7.40
N GLN A 118 6.98 12.54 7.60
CA GLN A 118 7.49 11.45 8.46
C GLN A 118 7.70 11.86 9.93
N ASN A 119 6.83 12.75 10.45
CA ASN A 119 6.98 13.33 11.78
C ASN A 119 6.77 12.33 12.93
N GLU A 120 5.93 11.30 12.74
CA GLU A 120 5.56 10.35 13.79
C GLU A 120 5.55 8.91 13.26
N LEU A 121 6.40 8.06 13.84
CA LEU A 121 6.47 6.65 13.51
C LEU A 121 5.37 5.88 14.24
N ARG A 122 4.54 5.17 13.47
CA ARG A 122 3.50 4.26 13.95
C ARG A 122 3.90 2.82 13.72
N GLU A 123 3.32 1.94 14.52
CA GLU A 123 3.49 0.49 14.39
C GLU A 123 2.13 -0.22 14.46
N VAL A 124 1.96 -1.28 13.68
CA VAL A 124 0.84 -2.21 13.82
C VAL A 124 1.33 -3.65 13.79
N THR A 125 0.75 -4.50 14.62
CA THR A 125 1.03 -5.94 14.67
C THR A 125 0.00 -6.69 13.83
N TRP A 126 0.43 -7.72 13.08
CA TRP A 126 -0.47 -8.59 12.30
C TRP A 126 -0.23 -10.09 12.54
#